data_AF-A0A846TQV7-F1
#
_entry.id   AF-A0A846TQV7-F1
#
_cell.length_a   1.000
_cell.length_b   1.000
_cell.length_c   1.000
_cell.angle_alpha   90.00
_cell.angle_beta   90.00
_cell.angle_gamma   90.00
#
_symmetry.space_group_name_H-M   'P 1'
#
loop_
_entity.id
_entity.type
_entity.pdbx_description
1 polymer ?
#
loop_
_entity_poly.entity_id
_entity_poly.type
_entity_poly.pdbx_seq_one_letter_code
_entity_poly.pdbx_strand_id
1 'polypeptide(L)' 'MTRNEILAEVETLLTTYCNGCFLKKHNRQENGKRHAHRFCINECTVGEKIKKCGQKL' A
#
# COMPACT_ATOMS: atom_id res chain seq x y z
N MET A 1 1.64 -20.10 5.60
CA MET A 1 1.87 -18.85 6.36
C MET A 1 0.78 -18.70 7.40
N THR A 2 1.13 -18.30 8.61
CA THR A 2 0.18 -17.94 9.64
C THR A 2 -0.34 -16.52 9.43
N ARG A 3 -1.50 -16.18 10.01
CA ARG A 3 -2.05 -14.82 9.98
C ARG A 3 -1.01 -13.76 10.39
N ASN A 4 -0.20 -14.06 11.41
CA ASN A 4 0.79 -13.13 11.94
C ASN A 4 1.92 -12.86 10.95
N GLU A 5 2.36 -13.87 10.19
CA GLU A 5 3.38 -13.71 9.14
C GLU A 5 2.89 -12.81 8.00
N ILE A 6 1.63 -12.98 7.60
CA ILE A 6 1.02 -12.14 6.55
C ILE A 6 0.94 -10.69 7.00
N LEU A 7 0.54 -10.44 8.24
CA LEU A 7 0.49 -9.10 8.80
C LEU A 7 1.88 -8.45 8.89
N ALA A 8 2.90 -9.21 9.30
CA ALA A 8 4.28 -8.75 9.34
C ALA A 8 4.84 -8.40 7.94
N GLU A 9 4.49 -9.18 6.91
CA GLU A 9 4.86 -8.89 5.52
C GLU A 9 4.22 -7.58 5.04
N VAL A 10 2.94 -7.38 5.31
CA VAL A 10 2.22 -6.14 4.98
C VAL A 10 2.85 -4.94 5.70
N GLU A 11 3.16 -5.06 6.98
CA GLU A 11 3.77 -4.00 7.77
C GLU A 11 5.17 -3.64 7.22
N THR A 12 5.96 -4.63 6.84
CA THR A 12 7.27 -4.42 6.20
C THR A 12 7.14 -3.66 4.88
N LEU A 13 6.18 -4.03 4.03
CA LEU A 13 5.92 -3.32 2.76
C LEU A 13 5.51 -1.86 2.99
N LEU A 14 4.62 -1.63 3.98
CA LEU A 14 4.14 -0.29 4.31
C LEU A 14 5.26 0.60 4.86
N THR A 15 6.07 0.08 5.79
CA THR A 15 7.15 0.83 6.44
C THR A 15 8.32 1.10 5.50
N THR A 16 8.67 0.12 4.65
CA THR A 16 9.81 0.25 3.73
C THR A 16 9.50 1.12 2.52
N TYR A 17 8.31 0.96 1.91
CA TYR A 17 8.01 1.59 0.63
C TYR A 17 6.89 2.63 0.67
N CYS A 18 5.91 2.48 1.57
CA CYS A 18 4.80 3.41 1.64
C CYS A 18 5.04 4.57 2.63
N ASN A 19 6.01 4.45 3.53
CA ASN A 19 6.42 5.51 4.44
C ASN A 19 7.07 6.66 3.65
N GLY A 20 6.57 7.88 3.82
CA GLY A 20 7.04 9.04 3.07
C GLY A 20 6.82 8.96 1.54
N CYS A 21 5.99 8.02 1.05
CA CYS A 21 5.83 7.78 -0.39
C CYS A 21 5.50 9.06 -1.18
N PHE A 22 6.41 9.44 -2.07
CA PHE A 22 6.30 10.64 -2.91
C PHE A 22 5.03 10.62 -3.76
N LEU A 23 4.74 9.51 -4.43
CA LEU A 23 3.55 9.38 -5.29
C LEU A 23 2.26 9.56 -4.50
N LYS A 24 2.17 9.01 -3.29
CA LYS A 24 1.01 9.21 -2.42
C LYS A 24 0.86 10.67 -2.00
N LYS A 25 1.97 11.35 -1.70
CA LYS A 25 1.99 12.79 -1.33
C LYS A 25 1.57 13.65 -2.51
N HIS A 26 2.18 13.45 -3.68
CA HIS A 26 1.89 14.18 -4.91
C HIS A 26 0.44 13.99 -5.35
N ASN A 27 -0.04 12.74 -5.46
CA ASN A 27 -1.43 12.46 -5.81
C ASN A 27 -2.43 13.04 -4.79
N ARG A 28 -2.05 13.16 -3.51
CA ARG A 28 -2.90 13.78 -2.49
C ARG A 28 -2.98 15.29 -2.65
N GLN A 29 -1.90 15.93 -3.08
CA GLN A 29 -1.84 17.37 -3.32
C GLN A 29 -2.60 17.74 -4.60
N GLU A 30 -2.36 17.03 -5.70
CA GLU A 30 -2.95 17.33 -7.01
C GLU A 30 -4.41 16.88 -7.11
N ASN A 31 -4.70 15.65 -6.69
CA ASN A 31 -5.99 14.98 -6.97
C ASN A 31 -6.80 14.67 -5.70
N GLY A 32 -6.29 15.04 -4.53
CA GLY A 32 -6.93 14.81 -3.24
C GLY A 32 -6.76 13.40 -2.67
N LYS A 33 -7.20 13.23 -1.41
CA LYS A 33 -7.01 12.00 -0.62
C LYS A 33 -7.61 10.76 -1.28
N ARG A 34 -8.81 10.88 -1.87
CA ARG A 34 -9.53 9.74 -2.47
C ARG A 34 -8.76 9.19 -3.68
N HIS A 35 -8.26 10.06 -4.53
CA HIS A 35 -7.47 9.66 -5.68
C HIS A 35 -6.15 9.02 -5.25
N ALA A 36 -5.41 9.65 -4.33
CA ALA A 36 -4.16 9.08 -3.81
C ALA A 36 -4.34 7.66 -3.25
N HIS A 37 -5.41 7.42 -2.49
CA HIS A 37 -5.71 6.09 -1.98
C HIS A 37 -6.09 5.10 -3.07
N ARG A 38 -6.90 5.52 -4.06
CA ARG A 38 -7.26 4.69 -5.22
C ARG A 38 -6.02 4.29 -6.02
N PHE A 39 -5.13 5.24 -6.30
CA PHE A 39 -3.85 4.99 -6.97
C PHE A 39 -3.02 3.96 -6.18
N CYS A 40 -2.88 4.16 -4.86
CA CYS A 40 -2.12 3.24 -4.02
C CYS A 40 -2.68 1.81 -4.07
N ILE A 41 -4.00 1.60 -4.19
CA ILE A 41 -4.58 0.24 -4.18
C ILE A 41 -4.61 -0.39 -5.58
N ASN A 42 -4.84 0.40 -6.63
CA ASN A 42 -5.14 -0.11 -7.96
C ASN A 42 -3.98 0.02 -8.95
N GLU A 43 -3.07 0.97 -8.75
CA GLU A 43 -2.03 1.32 -9.73
C GLU A 43 -0.61 1.17 -9.15
N CYS A 44 -0.45 1.29 -7.83
CA CYS A 44 0.84 1.09 -7.18
C CYS A 44 1.18 -0.40 -7.04
N THR A 45 2.35 -0.81 -7.55
CA THR A 45 2.85 -2.18 -7.46
C THR A 45 3.02 -2.68 -6.02
N VAL A 46 3.38 -1.79 -5.09
CA VAL A 46 3.46 -2.12 -3.65
C VAL A 46 2.07 -2.37 -3.08
N GLY A 47 1.07 -1.58 -3.46
CA GLY A 47 -0.30 -1.79 -3.02
C GLY A 47 -0.93 -3.04 -3.61
N GLU A 48 -0.57 -3.40 -4.84
CA GLU A 48 -0.95 -4.70 -5.43
C GLU A 48 -0.38 -5.87 -4.61
N LYS A 49 0.88 -5.78 -4.17
CA LYS A 49 1.50 -6.77 -3.28
C LYS A 49 0.76 -6.87 -1.94
N ILE A 50 0.45 -5.73 -1.30
CA ILE A 50 -0.32 -5.69 -0.06
C ILE A 50 -1.71 -6.34 -0.24
N LYS A 51 -2.38 -6.06 -1.36
CA LYS A 51 -3.67 -6.68 -1.70
C LYS A 51 -3.55 -8.20 -1.85
N LYS A 52 -2.48 -8.69 -2.49
CA LYS A 52 -2.19 -10.14 -2.60
C LYS A 52 -1.91 -10.78 -1.25
N CYS A 53 -1.24 -10.08 -0.32
CA CYS A 53 -1.07 -10.57 1.05
C CYS A 53 -2.44 -10.69 1.74
N GLY A 54 -3.30 -9.68 1.61
CA GLY A 54 -4.66 -9.69 2.18
C GLY A 54 -5.58 -10.78 1.63
N GLN A 55 -5.38 -11.23 0.39
CA GLN A 55 -6.14 -12.36 -0.20
C GLN A 55 -5.78 -13.72 0.40
N LYS A 56 -4.68 -13.82 1.15
CA LYS A 56 -4.23 -15.06 1.81
C LYS A 56 -4.73 -15.16 3.26
N LEU A 57 -5.47 -14.15 3.74
CA LEU A 57 -6.15 -14.11 5.04
C LEU A 57 -7.59 -14.63 4.88
#